data_AF-A0A0F9U0C1-F1
#
_entry.id   AF-A0A0F9U0C1-F1
#
_cell.length_a   1.000
_cell.length_b   1.000
_cell.length_c   1.000
_cell.angle_alpha   90.00
_cell.angle_beta   90.00
_cell.angle_gamma   90.00
#
_symmetry.space_group_name_H-M   'P 1'
#
loop_
_entity.id
_entity.type
_entity.pdbx_description
1 polymer ?
#
loop_
_entity_poly.entity_id
_entity_poly.type
_entity_poly.pdbx_seq_one_letter_code
_entity_poly.pdbx_strand_id
1 'polypeptide(L)'
;MDFPFVWDELNILVAYGSDADLAKSIMMNSANELLCDYTEKSKAKWEEMVAHYYIENATIEPTIAMNLTDNWIQLNLRYITDYKRRRNTKHTLFQHIEQAISKTNGKVTLASTTLQLLEIPPLNVNLKK
;
A
#
# COMPACT_ATOMS: atom_id res chain seq x y z
N MET A 1 26.64 -4.93 10.56
CA MET A 1 25.25 -4.49 10.80
C MET A 1 24.47 -5.76 11.00
N ASP A 2 24.07 -6.04 12.25
CA ASP A 2 23.61 -7.37 12.66
C ASP A 2 22.16 -7.67 12.23
N PHE A 3 21.44 -6.66 11.71
CA PHE A 3 20.10 -6.79 11.17
C PHE A 3 20.14 -6.95 9.64
N PRO A 4 19.74 -8.12 9.09
CA PRO A 4 19.82 -8.37 7.65
C PRO A 4 18.67 -7.75 6.86
N PHE A 5 17.69 -7.13 7.53
CA PHE A 5 16.50 -6.54 6.91
C PHE A 5 16.16 -5.17 7.52
N VAL A 6 15.31 -4.44 6.80
CA VAL A 6 14.68 -3.19 7.24
C VAL A 6 13.17 -3.29 7.02
N TRP A 7 12.40 -2.57 7.82
CA TRP A 7 11.00 -2.29 7.49
C TRP A 7 10.94 -1.21 6.40
N ASP A 8 10.10 -1.46 5.41
CA ASP A 8 9.78 -0.51 4.35
C ASP A 8 8.27 -0.46 4.16
N GLU A 9 7.80 0.58 3.47
CA GLU A 9 6.38 0.84 3.28
C GLU A 9 6.05 1.17 1.83
N LEU A 10 4.86 0.74 1.41
CA LEU A 10 4.28 1.02 0.10
C LEU A 10 2.86 1.55 0.26
N ASN A 11 2.58 2.73 -0.27
CA ASN A 11 1.24 3.29 -0.33
C ASN A 11 0.60 3.02 -1.70
N ILE A 12 -0.64 2.54 -1.69
CA ILE A 12 -1.51 2.44 -2.86
C ILE A 12 -2.77 3.26 -2.56
N LEU A 13 -3.10 4.15 -3.49
CA LEU A 13 -4.27 5.03 -3.37
C LEU A 13 -5.38 4.46 -4.24
N VAL A 14 -6.56 4.27 -3.64
CA VAL A 14 -7.71 3.61 -4.26
C VAL A 14 -8.89 4.56 -4.25
N ALA A 15 -9.59 4.68 -5.39
CA ALA A 15 -10.77 5.55 -5.49
C ALA A 15 -11.91 5.04 -4.59
N TYR A 16 -12.71 5.95 -4.02
CA TYR A 16 -13.81 5.61 -3.11
C TYR A 16 -14.89 4.68 -3.68
N GLY A 17 -15.06 4.64 -5.00
CA GLY A 17 -15.99 3.71 -5.67
C GLY A 17 -15.45 2.28 -5.81
N SER A 18 -14.24 1.99 -5.35
CA SER A 18 -13.62 0.68 -5.46
C SER A 18 -14.01 -0.26 -4.33
N ASP A 19 -13.88 -1.55 -4.58
CA ASP A 19 -13.87 -2.59 -3.55
C ASP A 19 -12.55 -2.55 -2.75
N ALA A 20 -12.59 -1.86 -1.61
CA ALA A 20 -11.42 -1.66 -0.75
C ALA A 20 -10.91 -2.96 -0.13
N ASP A 21 -11.78 -3.94 0.14
CA ASP A 21 -11.39 -5.22 0.74
C ASP A 21 -10.74 -6.14 -0.30
N LEU A 22 -11.21 -6.10 -1.55
CA LEU A 22 -10.51 -6.72 -2.67
C LEU A 22 -9.13 -6.09 -2.89
N ALA A 23 -9.03 -4.76 -2.81
CA ALA A 23 -7.74 -4.06 -2.93
C ALA A 23 -6.75 -4.48 -1.83
N LYS A 24 -7.20 -4.54 -0.56
CA LYS A 24 -6.38 -5.08 0.55
C LYS A 24 -5.92 -6.50 0.28
N SER A 25 -6.84 -7.36 -0.18
CA SER A 25 -6.54 -8.77 -0.46
C SER A 25 -5.49 -8.92 -1.55
N ILE A 26 -5.60 -8.14 -2.64
CA ILE A 26 -4.62 -8.11 -3.72
C ILE A 26 -3.25 -7.68 -3.20
N MET A 27 -3.19 -6.60 -2.41
CA MET A 27 -1.94 -6.10 -1.84
C MET A 27 -1.30 -7.12 -0.89
N MET A 28 -2.09 -7.74 -0.02
CA MET A 28 -1.60 -8.73 0.93
C MET A 28 -1.09 -9.99 0.22
N ASN A 29 -1.84 -10.51 -0.75
CA ASN A 29 -1.42 -11.67 -1.52
C ASN A 29 -0.14 -11.39 -2.30
N SER A 30 -0.04 -10.22 -2.94
CA SER A 30 1.18 -9.81 -3.67
C SER A 30 2.40 -9.73 -2.74
N ALA A 31 2.21 -9.22 -1.51
CA ALA A 31 3.26 -9.17 -0.51
C ALA A 31 3.68 -10.56 -0.04
N ASN A 32 2.71 -11.42 0.28
CA ASN A 32 2.97 -12.78 0.72
C ASN A 32 3.68 -13.60 -0.38
N GLU A 33 3.18 -13.58 -1.61
CA GLU A 33 3.80 -14.30 -2.73
C GLU A 33 5.26 -13.89 -2.96
N LEU A 34 5.59 -12.60 -2.85
CA LEU A 34 6.94 -12.11 -3.12
C LEU A 34 7.89 -12.27 -1.92
N LEU A 35 7.36 -12.19 -0.69
CA LEU A 35 8.17 -12.03 0.53
C LEU A 35 8.11 -13.23 1.48
N CYS A 36 7.25 -14.24 1.25
CA CYS A 36 7.10 -15.40 2.15
C CYS A 36 8.44 -16.06 2.43
N ASP A 37 9.17 -16.47 1.39
CA ASP A 37 10.49 -17.10 1.51
C ASP A 37 11.50 -16.25 2.29
N TYR A 38 11.48 -14.93 2.09
CA TYR A 38 12.39 -14.04 2.79
C TYR A 38 11.99 -13.88 4.26
N THR A 39 10.68 -13.78 4.53
CA THR A 39 10.12 -13.63 5.87
C THR A 39 10.36 -14.89 6.69
N GLU A 40 10.11 -16.07 6.13
CA GLU A 40 10.37 -17.36 6.78
C GLU A 40 11.85 -17.53 7.12
N LYS A 41 12.75 -17.27 6.16
CA LYS A 41 14.21 -17.35 6.40
C LYS A 41 14.69 -16.32 7.42
N SER A 42 14.04 -15.15 7.48
CA SER A 42 14.38 -14.09 8.42
C SER A 42 13.81 -14.34 9.82
N LYS A 43 12.70 -15.09 9.95
CA LYS A 43 12.03 -15.38 11.22
C LYS A 43 12.92 -16.13 12.20
N ALA A 44 13.59 -17.19 11.74
CA ALA A 44 14.51 -17.97 12.59
C ALA A 44 15.68 -17.10 13.12
N LYS A 45 16.23 -16.24 12.26
CA LYS A 45 17.30 -15.31 12.65
C LYS A 45 16.78 -14.18 13.55
N TRP A 46 15.55 -13.73 13.34
CA TRP A 46 14.90 -12.73 14.19
C TRP A 46 14.65 -13.27 15.60
N GLU A 47 14.17 -14.50 15.74
CA GLU A 47 13.94 -15.16 17.04
C GLU A 47 15.25 -15.27 17.85
N GLU A 48 16.36 -15.64 17.19
CA GLU A 48 17.69 -15.65 17.81
C GLU A 48 18.10 -14.25 18.31
N MET A 49 17.87 -13.21 17.50
CA MET A 49 18.18 -11.84 17.85
C MET A 49 17.30 -11.29 18.97
N VAL A 50 15.99 -11.56 18.95
CA VAL A 50 15.07 -11.14 20.02
C VAL A 50 15.49 -11.77 21.35
N ALA A 51 15.86 -13.05 21.34
CA ALA A 51 16.36 -13.74 22.53
C ALA A 51 17.70 -13.17 23.02
N HIS A 52 18.60 -12.76 22.11
CA HIS A 52 19.91 -12.25 22.47
C HIS A 52 19.91 -10.78 22.90
N TYR A 53 19.07 -9.94 22.27
CA TYR A 53 19.07 -8.49 22.43
C TYR A 53 17.87 -7.94 23.23
N TYR A 54 16.96 -8.79 23.73
CA TYR A 54 15.75 -8.40 24.47
C TYR A 54 14.90 -7.33 23.75
N ILE A 55 14.84 -7.41 22.42
CA ILE A 55 14.08 -6.46 21.59
C ILE A 55 12.59 -6.81 21.68
N GLU A 56 11.71 -5.81 21.68
CA GLU A 56 10.27 -6.04 21.59
C GLU A 56 9.92 -6.90 20.35
N ASN A 57 8.93 -7.78 20.49
CA ASN A 57 8.42 -8.60 19.39
C ASN A 57 7.82 -7.71 18.29
N ALA A 58 8.65 -7.33 17.32
CA ALA A 58 8.22 -6.59 16.15
C ALA A 58 7.57 -7.52 15.12
N THR A 59 6.43 -7.11 14.57
CA THR A 59 5.78 -7.84 13.47
C THR A 59 6.64 -7.79 12.22
N ILE A 60 7.14 -8.95 11.80
CA ILE A 60 7.90 -9.14 10.56
C ILE A 60 7.00 -9.46 9.37
N GLU A 61 5.81 -10.00 9.65
CA GLU A 61 4.82 -10.35 8.64
C GLU A 61 4.26 -9.08 7.98
N PRO A 62 3.94 -9.12 6.67
CA PRO A 62 3.31 -7.98 6.01
C PRO A 62 2.00 -7.58 6.69
N THR A 63 1.80 -6.29 6.87
CA THR A 63 0.57 -5.73 7.46
C THR A 63 0.04 -4.61 6.60
N ILE A 64 -1.28 -4.44 6.58
CA ILE A 64 -1.94 -3.36 5.85
C ILE A 64 -2.70 -2.48 6.83
N ALA A 65 -2.41 -1.18 6.80
CA ALA A 65 -3.20 -0.14 7.42
C ALA A 65 -4.02 0.61 6.36
N MET A 66 -5.17 1.15 6.76
CA MET A 66 -6.06 1.92 5.89
C MET A 66 -6.34 3.28 6.50
N ASN A 67 -6.20 4.33 5.69
CA ASN A 67 -6.55 5.70 6.03
C ASN A 67 -7.53 6.26 4.99
N LEU A 68 -8.53 7.00 5.45
CA LEU A 68 -9.48 7.71 4.59
C LEU A 68 -9.04 9.16 4.42
N THR A 69 -9.08 9.69 3.19
CA THR A 69 -8.75 11.08 2.86
C THR A 69 -9.90 11.75 2.14
N ASP A 70 -9.84 13.04 1.82
CA ASP A 70 -10.94 13.72 1.11
C ASP A 70 -11.16 13.17 -0.31
N ASN A 71 -10.13 12.57 -0.92
CA ASN A 71 -10.13 12.19 -2.33
C ASN A 71 -10.03 10.68 -2.60
N TRP A 72 -9.49 9.90 -1.67
CA TRP A 72 -9.24 8.46 -1.85
C TRP A 72 -9.10 7.70 -0.53
N ILE A 73 -9.18 6.38 -0.63
CA ILE A 73 -8.77 5.42 0.39
C ILE A 73 -7.27 5.14 0.19
N GLN A 74 -6.46 5.38 1.21
CA GLN A 74 -5.04 5.06 1.21
C GLN A 74 -4.81 3.73 1.93
N LEU A 75 -4.21 2.77 1.23
CA LEU A 75 -3.73 1.51 1.78
C LEU A 75 -2.21 1.58 1.94
N ASN A 76 -1.72 1.40 3.17
CA ASN A 76 -0.30 1.37 3.50
C ASN A 76 0.10 -0.07 3.81
N LEU A 77 0.94 -0.67 2.97
CA LEU A 77 1.54 -1.97 3.19
C LEU A 77 2.90 -1.76 3.88
N ARG A 78 3.07 -2.34 5.07
CA ARG A 78 4.35 -2.44 5.77
C ARG A 78 4.89 -3.86 5.64
N TYR A 79 6.18 -3.99 5.29
CA TYR A 79 6.85 -5.27 5.09
C TYR A 79 8.34 -5.20 5.43
N ILE A 80 8.99 -6.36 5.58
CA ILE A 80 10.45 -6.44 5.73
C ILE A 80 11.13 -6.77 4.40
N THR A 81 12.35 -6.26 4.20
CA THR A 81 13.16 -6.56 3.02
C THR A 81 14.66 -6.39 3.32
N ASP A 82 15.52 -6.99 2.49
CA ASP A 82 16.96 -6.74 2.52
C ASP A 82 17.23 -5.26 2.22
N TYR A 83 18.02 -4.62 3.08
CA TYR A 83 18.36 -3.20 2.98
C TYR A 83 19.03 -2.84 1.65
N LYS A 84 19.76 -3.78 1.02
CA LYS A 84 20.39 -3.61 -0.29
C LYS A 84 19.39 -3.69 -1.44
N ARG A 85 18.23 -4.30 -1.22
CA ARG A 85 17.20 -4.56 -2.24
C ARG A 85 15.96 -3.70 -2.09
N ARG A 86 15.89 -2.82 -1.08
CA ARG A 86 14.71 -2.00 -0.73
C ARG A 86 13.97 -1.42 -1.94
N ARG A 87 14.67 -0.66 -2.79
CA ARG A 87 14.08 -0.05 -4.00
C ARG A 87 13.55 -1.08 -5.00
N ASN A 88 14.30 -2.17 -5.21
CA ASN A 88 13.93 -3.20 -6.17
C ASN A 88 12.70 -3.97 -5.68
N THR A 89 12.70 -4.41 -4.42
CA THR A 89 11.55 -5.09 -3.80
C THR A 89 10.29 -4.22 -3.86
N LYS A 90 10.41 -2.92 -3.51
CA LYS A 90 9.29 -1.98 -3.59
C LYS A 90 8.75 -1.83 -5.01
N HIS A 91 9.65 -1.76 -6.00
CA HIS A 91 9.28 -1.67 -7.41
C HIS A 91 8.53 -2.92 -7.88
N THR A 92 9.05 -4.12 -7.57
CA THR A 92 8.41 -5.39 -7.94
C THR A 92 7.04 -5.56 -7.28
N LEU A 93 6.91 -5.22 -5.99
CA LEU A 93 5.61 -5.20 -5.30
C LEU A 93 4.62 -4.28 -6.01
N PHE A 94 5.04 -3.05 -6.31
CA PHE A 94 4.18 -2.09 -6.98
C PHE A 94 3.70 -2.59 -8.35
N GLN A 95 4.59 -3.18 -9.15
CA GLN A 95 4.23 -3.75 -10.45
C GLN A 95 3.26 -4.93 -10.33
N HIS A 96 3.50 -5.86 -9.38
CA HIS A 96 2.59 -6.98 -9.15
C HIS A 96 1.19 -6.50 -8.72
N ILE A 97 1.14 -5.53 -7.81
CA ILE A 97 -0.13 -4.97 -7.31
C ILE A 97 -0.87 -4.26 -8.45
N GLU A 98 -0.19 -3.42 -9.22
CA GLU A 98 -0.79 -2.71 -10.37
C GLU A 98 -1.36 -3.69 -11.40
N GLN A 99 -0.60 -4.73 -11.75
CA GLN A 99 -1.05 -5.78 -12.68
C GLN A 99 -2.22 -6.59 -12.13
N ALA A 100 -2.26 -6.86 -10.83
CA ALA A 100 -3.36 -7.57 -10.20
C ALA A 100 -4.63 -6.69 -10.15
N ILE A 101 -4.48 -5.38 -9.87
CA ILE A 101 -5.57 -4.41 -9.88
C ILE A 101 -6.16 -4.27 -11.29
N SER A 102 -5.34 -4.18 -12.34
CA SER A 102 -5.84 -4.06 -13.72
C SER A 102 -6.68 -5.27 -14.16
N LYS A 103 -6.43 -6.46 -13.60
CA LYS A 103 -7.22 -7.68 -13.84
C LYS A 103 -8.57 -7.71 -13.10
N THR A 104 -8.87 -6.71 -12.26
CA THR A 104 -10.13 -6.65 -11.52
C THR A 104 -11.31 -6.12 -12.33
N ASN A 105 -11.10 -5.77 -13.61
CA ASN A 105 -12.13 -5.22 -14.50
C ASN A 105 -12.87 -4.01 -13.89
N GLY A 106 -12.12 -3.11 -13.23
CA GLY A 106 -12.66 -1.87 -12.66
C GLY A 106 -13.23 -1.99 -11.24
N LYS A 107 -13.30 -3.20 -10.66
CA LYS A 107 -13.70 -3.36 -9.25
C LYS A 107 -12.74 -2.65 -8.29
N VAL A 108 -11.46 -2.63 -8.62
CA VAL A 108 -10.46 -1.81 -7.94
C VAL A 108 -9.90 -0.80 -8.92
N THR A 109 -10.00 0.48 -8.58
CA THR A 109 -9.49 1.58 -9.40
C THR A 109 -8.48 2.39 -8.60
N LEU A 110 -7.27 2.54 -9.15
CA LEU A 110 -6.27 3.43 -8.57
C LEU A 110 -6.78 4.87 -8.59
N ALA A 111 -6.61 5.57 -7.48
CA ALA A 111 -7.07 6.95 -7.36
C ALA A 111 -6.29 7.84 -8.34
N SER A 112 -7.04 8.69 -9.05
CA SER A 112 -6.54 9.89 -9.69
C SER A 112 -7.13 11.10 -8.98
N THR A 113 -6.47 12.25 -9.05
CA THR A 113 -7.04 13.49 -8.53
C THR A 113 -8.36 13.77 -9.24
N THR A 114 -9.46 13.71 -8.50
CA THR A 114 -10.78 14.09 -9.00
C THR A 114 -10.97 15.57 -8.75
N LEU A 115 -11.08 16.37 -9.81
CA LEU A 115 -11.41 17.80 -9.70
C LEU A 115 -12.93 17.95 -9.77
N GLN A 116 -13.55 18.39 -8.68
CA GLN A 116 -14.97 18.73 -8.69
C GLN A 116 -15.14 20.11 -9.33
N LEU A 117 -15.74 20.17 -10.53
CA LEU A 117 -16.19 21.44 -11.10
C LEU A 117 -17.48 21.87 -10.38
N LEU A 118 -17.44 23.05 -9.74
CA LEU A 118 -18.65 23.70 -9.24
C LEU A 118 -19.48 24.21 -10.43
N GLU A 119 -20.80 24.07 -10.35
CA GLU A 119 -21.69 24.68 -11.33
C GLU A 119 -21.50 26.20 -11.33
N ILE A 120 -21.42 26.79 -12.52
CA ILE A 120 -21.39 28.25 -12.66
C ILE A 120 -22.76 28.76 -12.20
N PRO A 121 -22.82 29.65 -11.19
CA PRO A 121 -24.10 30.15 -10.70
C PRO A 121 -24.82 30.91 -11.83
N PRO A 122 -26.17 30.82 -11.91
CA PRO A 122 -26.93 31.53 -12.93
C PRO A 122 -26.72 33.04 -12.80
N LEU A 123 -26.23 33.68 -13.87
CA LEU A 123 -26.06 35.13 -13.96
C LEU A 123 -27.41 35.79 -14.31
N ASN A 124 -28.06 36.39 -13.32
CA ASN A 124 -29.21 37.27 -13.54
C ASN A 124 -28.72 38.64 -14.00
N VAL A 125 -28.72 38.87 -15.32
CA VAL A 125 -28.36 40.17 -15.89
C VAL A 125 -29.60 41.04 -16.01
N ASN A 126 -29.67 42.11 -15.22
CA ASN A 126 -30.75 43.10 -15.32
C ASN A 126 -30.25 44.30 -16.15
N LEU A 127 -30.52 44.27 -17.45
CA LEU A 127 -30.19 45.37 -18.35
C LEU A 127 -31.22 46.49 -18.16
N LYS A 128 -30.87 47.50 -17.36
CA LYS A 128 -31.62 48.77 -17.36
C LYS A 128 -31.28 49.52 -18.64
N LYS A 129 -32.32 49.78 -19.43
CA LYS A 129 -32.28 50.56 -20.67
C LYS A 129 -32.26 52.05 -20.38
#